data_AF-A0AAD4E8B5-F1
#
_entry.id   AF-A0AAD4E8B5-F1
#
_cell.length_a   1.000
_cell.length_b   1.000
_cell.length_c   1.000
_cell.angle_alpha   90.00
_cell.angle_beta   90.00
_cell.angle_gamma   90.00
#
_symmetry.space_group_name_H-M   'P 1'
#
loop_
_entity.id
_entity.type
_entity.pdbx_description
1 polymer ?
#
loop_
_entity_poly.entity_id
_entity_poly.type
_entity_poly.pdbx_seq_one_letter_code
_entity_poly.pdbx_strand_id
1 'polypeptide(L)'
;GKVLQCHRCHPVRHKYGNDDRCRFLFPHEVIKASSFDPDTNSVVLMCHNTNVNYLNPYILVFCRHNHDIKCILSGQGAKAAMFYIFDYITKMDVKTY
;
A
#
# COMPACT_ATOMS: atom_id res chain seq x y z
N GLY A 1 -0.34 -13.80 16.89
CA GLY A 1 -0.64 -13.45 15.48
C GLY A 1 -0.95 -11.97 15.30
N LYS A 2 -2.15 -11.52 15.70
CA LYS A 2 -2.68 -10.15 15.46
C LYS A 2 -1.72 -8.99 15.75
N VAL A 3 -1.01 -9.03 16.88
CA VAL A 3 -0.10 -7.94 17.30
C VAL A 3 1.03 -7.69 16.29
N LEU A 4 1.50 -8.73 15.60
CA LEU A 4 2.58 -8.64 14.61
C LEU A 4 2.10 -8.17 13.22
N GLN A 5 0.79 -8.19 13.00
CA GLN A 5 0.15 -7.82 11.73
C GLN A 5 -0.42 -6.40 11.78
N CYS A 6 -0.59 -5.83 12.98
CA CYS A 6 -0.99 -4.44 13.15
C CYS A 6 0.22 -3.51 13.10
N HIS A 7 0.10 -2.45 12.30
CA HIS A 7 1.01 -1.33 12.28
C HIS A 7 1.11 -0.67 13.66
N ARG A 8 2.34 -0.34 14.06
CA ARG A 8 2.66 0.52 15.20
C ARG A 8 3.54 1.65 14.73
N CYS A 9 3.12 2.90 14.83
CA CYS A 9 3.98 3.98 14.35
C CYS A 9 5.27 4.06 15.19
N HIS A 10 6.40 4.31 14.53
CA HIS A 10 7.71 4.46 15.17
C HIS A 10 8.43 5.66 14.54
N PRO A 11 9.37 6.31 15.26
CA PRO A 11 10.07 7.50 14.77
C PRO A 11 10.70 7.35 13.38
N VAL A 12 11.24 6.17 13.06
CA VAL A 12 11.83 5.84 11.74
C VAL A 12 10.84 5.99 10.56
N ARG A 13 9.54 6.07 10.84
CA ARG A 13 8.48 6.15 9.85
C ARG A 13 8.08 7.59 9.52
N HIS A 14 8.69 8.59 10.17
CA HIS A 14 8.60 10.00 9.80
C HIS A 14 9.83 10.33 8.96
N LYS A 15 9.64 10.48 7.65
CA LYS A 15 10.72 10.84 6.71
C LYS A 15 10.66 12.33 6.46
N TYR A 16 11.81 13.00 6.44
CA TYR A 16 11.93 14.42 6.09
C TYR A 16 11.13 15.38 7.00
N GLY A 17 11.03 15.07 8.30
CA GLY A 17 10.32 15.93 9.26
C GLY A 17 8.80 15.87 9.18
N ASN A 18 8.24 14.86 8.50
CA ASN A 18 6.80 14.66 8.40
C ASN A 18 6.27 13.89 9.62
N ASP A 19 6.37 14.50 10.81
CA ASP A 19 5.98 13.88 12.09
C ASP A 19 4.47 13.65 12.21
N ASP A 20 3.69 14.43 11.46
CA ASP A 20 2.23 14.42 11.53
C ASP A 20 1.61 13.28 10.70
N ARG A 21 2.39 12.69 9.78
CA ARG A 21 1.89 11.70 8.82
C ARG A 21 2.79 10.48 8.75
N CYS A 22 2.21 9.31 9.00
CA CYS A 22 2.92 8.05 8.82
C CYS A 22 3.32 7.89 7.35
N ARG A 23 4.61 7.64 7.07
CA ARG A 23 5.13 7.33 5.71
C ARG A 23 4.38 6.19 5.03
N PHE A 24 3.82 5.26 5.79
CA PHE A 24 3.07 4.11 5.29
C PHE A 24 1.56 4.37 5.15
N LEU A 25 1.12 5.62 5.30
CA LEU A 25 -0.28 6.04 5.11
C LEU A 25 -1.26 5.37 6.07
N PHE A 26 -0.82 5.20 7.32
CA PHE A 26 -1.69 4.81 8.43
C PHE A 26 -2.17 6.06 9.19
N PRO A 27 -3.39 6.04 9.77
CA PRO A 27 -4.40 4.96 9.68
C PRO A 27 -5.08 4.89 8.31
N HIS A 28 -5.45 3.69 7.86
CA HIS A 28 -6.33 3.51 6.70
C HIS A 28 -7.76 3.93 7.03
N GLU A 29 -8.54 4.22 6.00
CA GLU A 29 -9.97 4.48 6.12
C GLU A 29 -10.74 3.21 6.53
N VAL A 30 -11.75 3.37 7.41
CA VAL A 30 -12.65 2.27 7.76
C VAL A 30 -13.72 2.14 6.70
N ILE A 31 -13.72 1.01 5.99
CA ILE A 31 -14.66 0.73 4.91
C ILE A 31 -15.52 -0.45 5.33
N LYS A 32 -16.81 -0.21 5.56
CA LYS A 32 -17.74 -1.20 6.14
C LYS A 32 -18.07 -2.35 5.20
N ALA A 33 -18.09 -2.09 3.89
CA ALA A 33 -18.38 -3.06 2.86
C ALA A 33 -17.63 -2.69 1.58
N SER A 34 -17.23 -3.69 0.81
CA SER A 34 -16.62 -3.46 -0.49
C SER A 34 -17.65 -2.88 -1.46
N SER A 35 -17.24 -1.93 -2.29
CA SER A 35 -18.09 -1.30 -3.30
C SER A 35 -17.31 -1.02 -4.57
N PHE A 36 -18.01 -0.78 -5.66
CA PHE A 36 -17.41 -0.30 -6.90
C PHE A 36 -17.83 1.15 -7.08
N ASP A 37 -16.84 2.02 -7.28
CA ASP A 37 -17.03 3.42 -7.59
C ASP A 37 -16.99 3.61 -9.13
N PRO A 38 -18.13 3.90 -9.76
CA PRO A 38 -18.21 4.07 -11.21
C PRO A 38 -17.50 5.33 -11.71
N ASP A 39 -17.38 6.37 -10.89
CA ASP A 39 -16.79 7.66 -11.32
C ASP A 39 -15.28 7.52 -11.49
N THR A 40 -14.62 6.81 -10.57
CA THR A 40 -13.18 6.55 -10.63
C THR A 40 -12.83 5.21 -11.28
N ASN A 41 -13.85 4.41 -11.62
CA ASN A 41 -13.71 3.02 -12.07
C ASN A 41 -12.81 2.21 -11.13
N SER A 42 -13.09 2.33 -9.83
CA SER A 42 -12.27 1.74 -8.78
C SER A 42 -13.06 0.78 -7.91
N VAL A 43 -12.45 -0.35 -7.57
CA VAL A 43 -12.99 -1.21 -6.51
C VAL A 43 -12.46 -0.73 -5.16
N VAL A 44 -13.38 -0.49 -4.22
CA VAL A 44 -13.08 -0.17 -2.84
C VAL A 44 -13.25 -1.44 -2.03
N LEU A 45 -12.21 -1.87 -1.31
CA LEU A 45 -12.27 -3.08 -0.48
C LEU A 45 -12.64 -2.74 0.96
N MET A 46 -13.47 -3.59 1.55
CA MET A 46 -13.79 -3.56 2.97
C MET A 46 -12.52 -3.57 3.84
N CYS A 47 -12.45 -2.64 4.80
CA CYS A 47 -11.36 -2.52 5.76
C CYS A 47 -11.92 -2.18 7.14
N HIS A 48 -11.99 -3.17 8.04
CA HIS A 48 -12.50 -2.95 9.41
C HIS A 48 -11.42 -2.49 10.40
N ASN A 49 -10.15 -2.65 10.05
CA ASN A 49 -9.03 -2.31 10.93
C ASN A 49 -8.07 -1.36 10.22
N THR A 50 -8.10 -0.11 10.66
CA THR A 50 -7.30 0.97 10.08
C THR A 50 -5.80 0.74 10.17
N ASN A 51 -5.35 -0.14 11.08
CA ASN A 51 -3.94 -0.36 11.37
C ASN A 51 -3.43 -1.68 10.81
N VAL A 52 -4.16 -2.34 9.92
CA VAL A 52 -3.72 -3.60 9.30
C VAL A 52 -3.60 -3.38 7.79
N ASN A 53 -2.46 -3.78 7.23
CA ASN A 53 -2.28 -3.82 5.78
C ASN A 53 -3.29 -4.78 5.13
N TYR A 54 -3.54 -4.64 3.84
CA TYR A 54 -4.42 -5.57 3.13
C TYR A 54 -3.90 -7.00 3.28
N LEU A 55 -4.68 -7.81 3.99
CA LEU A 55 -4.34 -9.18 4.33
C LEU A 55 -4.79 -10.11 3.20
N ASN A 56 -3.88 -10.94 2.71
CA ASN A 56 -4.21 -12.10 1.89
C ASN A 56 -3.85 -13.38 2.67
N PRO A 57 -4.83 -14.24 3.02
CA PRO A 57 -4.56 -15.42 3.84
C PRO A 57 -3.64 -16.42 3.13
N TYR A 58 -3.71 -16.52 1.81
CA TYR A 58 -2.83 -17.41 1.04
C TYR A 58 -1.38 -16.91 1.10
N ILE A 59 -1.15 -15.62 0.81
CA ILE A 59 0.21 -15.06 0.83
C ILE A 59 0.80 -15.15 2.25
N LEU A 60 0.00 -14.89 3.29
CA LEU A 60 0.43 -15.05 4.68
C LEU A 60 0.92 -16.48 4.98
N VAL A 61 0.18 -17.49 4.52
CA VAL A 61 0.55 -18.91 4.70
C VAL A 61 1.84 -19.25 3.95
N PHE A 62 1.96 -18.80 2.71
CA PHE A 62 3.13 -19.14 1.87
C PHE A 62 4.41 -18.49 2.37
N CYS A 63 4.36 -17.22 2.74
CA CYS A 63 5.57 -16.46 3.03
C CYS A 63 5.85 -16.31 4.54
N ARG A 64 4.88 -16.61 5.41
CA ARG A 64 5.02 -16.65 6.90
C ARG A 64 5.54 -15.36 7.55
N HIS A 65 5.42 -14.21 6.89
CA HIS A 65 5.75 -12.90 7.44
C HIS A 65 4.64 -11.88 7.16
N ASN A 66 4.69 -10.70 7.78
CA ASN A 66 3.74 -9.63 7.44
C ASN A 66 4.02 -9.16 6.01
N HIS A 67 2.97 -8.98 5.21
CA HIS A 67 3.09 -8.50 3.83
C HIS A 67 2.62 -7.06 3.74
N ASP A 68 3.35 -6.25 2.97
CA ASP A 68 2.91 -4.92 2.58
C ASP A 68 2.31 -4.98 1.19
N ILE A 69 1.03 -5.39 1.13
CA ILE A 69 0.28 -5.50 -0.11
C ILE A 69 -0.63 -4.29 -0.21
N LYS A 70 -0.58 -3.62 -1.37
CA LYS A 70 -1.51 -2.56 -1.74
C LYS A 70 -2.18 -2.94 -3.04
N CYS A 71 -3.51 -3.08 -3.02
CA CYS A 71 -4.28 -3.26 -4.24
C CYS A 71 -4.43 -1.92 -4.95
N ILE A 72 -4.02 -1.84 -6.21
CA ILE A 72 -4.27 -0.68 -7.07
C ILE A 72 -5.50 -1.01 -7.91
N LEU A 73 -6.66 -0.55 -7.45
CA LEU A 73 -7.95 -0.97 -7.99
C LEU A 73 -8.58 0.08 -8.92
N SER A 74 -7.89 1.21 -9.13
CA SER A 74 -8.26 2.23 -10.12
C SER A 74 -7.47 2.01 -11.41
N GLY A 75 -8.14 2.07 -12.57
CA GLY A 75 -7.46 1.98 -13.87
C GLY A 75 -6.44 3.10 -14.09
N GLN A 76 -6.75 4.32 -13.65
CA GLN A 76 -5.82 5.45 -13.74
C GLN A 76 -4.61 5.27 -12.81
N GLY A 77 -4.86 4.82 -11.58
CA GLY A 77 -3.80 4.51 -10.62
C GLY A 77 -2.88 3.38 -11.11
N ALA A 78 -3.46 2.33 -11.70
CA ALA A 78 -2.71 1.21 -12.25
C ALA A 78 -1.82 1.65 -13.42
N LYS A 79 -2.37 2.46 -14.34
CA LYS A 79 -1.62 3.05 -15.45
C LYS A 79 -0.46 3.91 -14.95
N ALA A 80 -0.71 4.80 -13.99
CA ALA A 80 0.32 5.66 -13.41
C ALA A 80 1.44 4.85 -12.73
N ALA A 81 1.08 3.82 -11.95
CA ALA A 81 2.06 2.95 -11.31
C ALA A 81 2.89 2.16 -12.32
N MET A 82 2.28 1.64 -13.38
CA MET A 82 2.98 0.93 -14.47
C MET A 82 4.01 1.83 -15.16
N PHE A 83 3.63 3.07 -15.52
CA PHE A 83 4.59 4.03 -16.10
C PHE A 83 5.73 4.35 -15.14
N TYR A 84 5.43 4.63 -13.88
CA TYR A 84 6.46 4.91 -12.88
C TYR A 84 7.46 3.76 -12.71
N ILE A 85 6.96 2.53 -12.65
CA ILE A 85 7.80 1.32 -12.54
C ILE A 85 8.62 1.15 -13.82
N PHE A 86 7.99 1.29 -14.99
CA PHE A 86 8.66 1.17 -16.28
C PHE A 86 9.79 2.19 -16.40
N ASP A 87 9.51 3.47 -16.18
CA ASP A 87 10.50 4.55 -16.23
C ASP A 87 11.67 4.31 -15.28
N TYR A 88 11.42 3.73 -14.11
CA TYR A 88 12.46 3.38 -13.15
C TYR A 88 13.31 2.20 -13.62
N ILE A 89 12.70 1.16 -14.19
CA ILE A 89 13.39 -0.03 -14.72
C ILE A 89 14.20 0.32 -15.97
N THR A 90 13.62 1.11 -16.88
CA THR A 90 14.26 1.54 -18.12
C THR A 90 15.16 2.74 -17.94
N LYS A 91 15.30 3.25 -16.72
CA LYS A 91 16.28 4.28 -16.41
C LYS A 91 17.67 3.72 -16.68
N MET A 92 18.18 4.02 -17.88
CA MET A 92 19.55 3.70 -18.26
C MET A 92 20.47 4.24 -17.18
N ASP A 93 21.35 3.38 -16.65
CA ASP A 93 22.31 3.81 -15.64
C ASP A 93 23.15 4.94 -16.23
N VAL A 94 23.28 6.04 -15.49
CA VAL A 94 24.01 7.21 -15.97
C VAL A 94 25.45 6.74 -16.16
N LYS A 95 25.94 6.73 -17.40
CA LYS A 95 27.32 6.34 -17.71
C LYS A 95 28.25 7.09 -16.77
N THR A 96 28.91 6.33 -15.90
CA THR A 96 29.69 6.94 -14.83
C THR A 96 31.05 7.41 -15.31
N TYR A 97 31.54 6.96 -16.47
CA TYR A 97 32.76 7.41 -17.14
C TYR A 97 32.67 7.15 -18.65
#